data_AF-A0A9X7PIV3-F1
#
_entry.id   AF-A0A9X7PIV3-F1
#
_cell.length_a   1.000
_cell.length_b   1.000
_cell.length_c   1.000
_cell.angle_alpha   90.00
_cell.angle_beta   90.00
_cell.angle_gamma   90.00
#
_symmetry.space_group_name_H-M   'P 1'
#
loop_
_entity.id
_entity.type
_entity.pdbx_description
1 polymer ?
#
loop_
_entity_poly.entity_id
_entity_poly.type
_entity_poly.pdbx_seq_one_letter_code
_entity_poly.pdbx_strand_id
1 'polypeptide(L)'
;MPVVTPQDLADLLGQDVQEDRARMIIVQAEALCRAVVSPLPEGAGAVVLSVAARAYANPQGIVAETVGPYSVQRPHAQAGLYMTRDERRSLKLMAGRGGAFSINPTPPGAGAPPGRPASWDLPWWYDQ
;
A
#
# COMPACT_ATOMS: atom_id res chain seq x y z
N MET A 1 9.62 1.44 -14.97
CA MET A 1 10.13 2.69 -14.36
C MET A 1 9.75 2.67 -12.89
N PRO A 2 10.67 2.96 -11.97
CA PRO A 2 10.32 3.11 -10.56
C PRO A 2 9.32 4.26 -10.41
N VAL A 3 8.41 4.13 -9.45
CA VAL A 3 7.36 5.11 -9.13
C VAL A 3 7.98 6.38 -8.52
N VAL A 4 9.15 6.23 -7.90
CA VAL A 4 9.90 7.29 -7.20
C VAL A 4 11.36 7.25 -7.65
N THR A 5 12.03 8.39 -7.69
CA THR A 5 13.44 8.54 -8.09
C THR A 5 14.35 8.88 -6.90
N PRO A 6 15.68 8.67 -7.03
CA PRO A 6 16.64 9.13 -6.02
C PRO A 6 16.57 10.65 -5.77
N GLN A 7 16.23 11.43 -6.79
CA GLN A 7 16.08 12.88 -6.65
C GLN A 7 14.89 13.23 -5.74
N ASP A 8 13.74 12.57 -5.90
CA ASP A 8 12.59 12.79 -5.03
C ASP A 8 12.93 12.53 -3.55
N LEU A 9 13.78 11.52 -3.30
CA LEU A 9 14.27 11.21 -1.96
C LEU A 9 15.20 12.31 -1.42
N ALA A 10 16.09 12.84 -2.25
CA ALA A 10 16.97 13.96 -1.89
C ALA A 10 16.14 15.21 -1.54
N ASP A 11 15.16 15.53 -2.38
CA ASP A 11 14.27 16.66 -2.22
C ASP A 11 13.44 16.55 -0.93
N LEU A 12 12.93 15.35 -0.61
CA LEU A 12 12.21 15.10 0.64
C LEU A 12 13.10 15.28 1.87
N LEU A 13 14.33 14.78 1.81
CA LEU A 13 15.26 14.82 2.94
C LEU A 13 15.94 16.18 3.10
N GLY A 14 15.83 17.07 2.11
CA GLY A 14 16.50 18.37 2.07
C GLY A 14 18.02 18.27 2.09
N GLN A 15 18.58 17.17 1.58
CA GLN A 15 20.02 16.90 1.58
C GLN A 15 20.41 16.03 0.39
N ASP A 16 21.69 16.12 -0.01
CA ASP A 16 22.24 15.22 -1.01
C ASP A 16 22.23 13.77 -0.53
N VAL A 17 21.83 12.86 -1.42
CA VAL A 17 21.79 11.42 -1.17
C VAL A 17 22.76 10.70 -2.08
N GLN A 18 23.32 9.59 -1.60
CA GLN A 18 24.15 8.73 -2.41
C GLN A 18 23.27 7.93 -3.39
N GLU A 19 23.38 8.22 -4.69
CA GLU A 19 22.43 7.79 -5.72
C GLU A 19 22.25 6.26 -5.78
N ASP A 20 23.34 5.49 -5.81
CA ASP A 20 23.29 4.02 -5.87
C ASP A 20 22.56 3.42 -4.66
N ARG A 21 22.83 3.97 -3.48
CA ARG A 21 22.20 3.54 -2.23
C ARG A 21 20.73 3.91 -2.21
N ALA A 22 20.39 5.13 -2.61
CA ALA A 22 19.01 5.60 -2.71
C ALA A 22 18.21 4.72 -3.69
N ARG A 23 18.78 4.41 -4.86
CA ARG A 23 18.16 3.55 -5.86
C ARG A 23 17.89 2.15 -5.34
N MET A 24 18.87 1.52 -4.69
CA MET A 24 18.71 0.21 -4.06
C MET A 24 17.55 0.22 -3.04
N ILE A 25 17.51 1.21 -2.16
CA ILE A 25 16.46 1.32 -1.12
C ILE A 25 15.08 1.54 -1.74
N ILE A 26 14.96 2.38 -2.77
CA ILE A 26 13.70 2.64 -3.46
C ILE A 26 13.16 1.35 -4.10
N VAL A 27 14.02 0.58 -4.78
CA VAL A 27 13.63 -0.70 -5.39
C VAL A 27 13.10 -1.67 -4.33
N GLN A 28 13.78 -1.76 -3.18
CA GLN A 28 13.34 -2.61 -2.08
C GLN A 28 12.03 -2.09 -1.45
N ALA A 29 11.87 -0.78 -1.27
CA ALA A 29 10.65 -0.15 -0.76
C ALA A 29 9.44 -0.41 -1.67
N GLU A 30 9.64 -0.33 -3.00
CA GLU A 30 8.60 -0.68 -3.97
C GLU A 30 8.22 -2.16 -3.90
N ALA A 31 9.22 -3.05 -3.81
CA ALA A 31 8.97 -4.49 -3.66
C ALA A 31 8.16 -4.79 -2.39
N LEU A 32 8.50 -4.13 -1.27
CA LEU A 32 7.76 -4.24 -0.02
C LEU A 32 6.31 -3.74 -0.15
N CYS A 33 6.10 -2.60 -0.81
CA CYS A 33 4.77 -2.07 -1.05
C CYS A 33 3.94 -2.98 -1.98
N ARG A 34 4.56 -3.54 -3.03
CA ARG A 34 3.93 -4.49 -3.96
C ARG A 34 3.51 -5.79 -3.28
N ALA A 35 4.23 -6.22 -2.25
CA ALA A 35 3.86 -7.39 -1.45
C ALA A 35 2.56 -7.16 -0.65
N VAL A 36 2.17 -5.91 -0.40
CA VAL A 36 0.92 -5.57 0.29
C VAL A 36 -0.23 -5.38 -0.70
N VAL A 37 0.00 -4.67 -1.80
CA VAL A 37 -0.98 -4.45 -2.87
C VAL A 37 -0.29 -4.50 -4.23
N SER A 38 -0.87 -5.28 -5.15
CA SER A 38 -0.46 -5.35 -6.54
C SER A 38 -1.67 -5.32 -7.48
N PRO A 39 -1.70 -4.48 -8.52
CA PRO A 39 -0.70 -3.48 -8.88
C PRO A 39 -0.65 -2.30 -7.89
N LEU A 40 0.47 -1.57 -7.84
CA LEU A 40 0.58 -0.38 -6.98
C LEU A 40 -0.41 0.70 -7.46
N PRO A 41 -1.23 1.28 -6.55
CA PRO A 41 -2.18 2.32 -6.94
C PRO A 41 -1.48 3.62 -7.31
N GLU A 42 -2.16 4.43 -8.12
CA GLU A 42 -1.76 5.81 -8.40
C GLU A 42 -1.74 6.61 -7.08
N GLY A 43 -0.61 7.23 -6.74
CA GLY A 43 -0.39 7.88 -5.44
C GLY A 43 0.39 7.04 -4.40
N ALA A 44 0.69 5.77 -4.68
CA ALA A 44 1.55 4.96 -3.80
C ALA A 44 2.98 5.51 -3.64
N GLY A 45 3.41 6.41 -4.54
CA GLY A 45 4.74 7.04 -4.50
C GLY A 45 5.05 7.71 -3.16
N ALA A 46 4.09 8.40 -2.55
CA ALA A 46 4.29 9.03 -1.25
C ALA A 46 4.60 8.02 -0.13
N VAL A 47 3.98 6.84 -0.18
CA VAL A 47 4.21 5.76 0.80
C VAL A 47 5.54 5.05 0.53
N VAL A 48 5.88 4.82 -0.73
CA VAL A 48 7.20 4.26 -1.11
C VAL A 48 8.31 5.19 -0.65
N LEU A 49 8.15 6.49 -0.88
CA LEU A 49 9.11 7.53 -0.51
C LEU A 49 9.24 7.68 1.01
N SER A 50 8.14 7.59 1.78
CA SER A 50 8.21 7.63 3.25
C SER A 50 8.94 6.41 3.85
N VAL A 51 8.70 5.22 3.29
CA VAL A 51 9.41 3.98 3.67
C VAL A 51 10.89 4.09 3.31
N ALA A 52 11.21 4.56 2.11
CA ALA A 52 12.59 4.72 1.64
C ALA A 52 13.36 5.75 2.48
N ALA A 53 12.76 6.90 2.78
CA ALA A 53 13.35 7.94 3.63
C ALA A 53 13.70 7.43 5.03
N ARG A 54 12.80 6.66 5.64
CA ARG A 54 13.04 6.05 6.94
C ARG A 54 14.20 5.06 6.91
N ALA A 55 14.21 4.17 5.92
CA ALA A 55 15.28 3.18 5.75
C ALA A 55 16.64 3.84 5.42
N TYR A 56 16.63 4.95 4.69
CA TYR A 56 17.84 5.71 4.38
C TYR A 56 18.43 6.38 5.62
N ALA A 57 17.57 7.03 6.43
CA ALA A 57 17.96 7.76 7.64
C ALA A 57 18.36 6.84 8.80
N ASN A 58 17.70 5.70 8.98
CA ASN A 58 17.98 4.76 10.07
C ASN A 58 18.06 3.30 9.56
N PRO A 59 19.12 2.93 8.82
CA PRO A 59 19.25 1.59 8.26
C PRO A 59 19.40 0.51 9.34
N GLN A 60 19.93 0.86 10.51
CA GLN A 60 20.12 -0.07 11.64
C GLN A 60 18.88 -0.19 12.53
N GLY A 61 17.84 0.63 12.30
CA GLY A 61 16.62 0.65 13.11
C GLY A 61 16.87 0.88 14.60
N ILE A 62 17.91 1.66 14.95
CA ILE A 62 18.25 1.90 16.35
C ILE A 62 17.20 2.82 16.96
N VAL A 63 16.65 2.40 18.10
CA VAL A 63 15.76 3.22 18.93
C VAL A 63 16.49 3.50 20.24
N ALA A 64 16.61 4.78 20.58
CA ALA A 64 17.17 5.22 21.84
C ALA A 64 16.02 5.58 22.79
N GLU A 65 15.99 4.92 23.94
CA GLU A 65 15.09 5.27 25.04
C GLU A 65 15.92 5.90 26.15
N THR A 66 15.59 7.14 26.53
CA THR A 66 16.22 7.83 27.66
C THR A 66 15.23 7.91 28.82
N VAL A 67 15.58 7.30 29.94
CA VAL A 67 14.81 7.35 31.18
C VAL A 67 15.72 7.90 32.26
N GLY A 68 15.52 9.17 32.64
CA GLY A 68 16.40 9.87 33.57
C GLY A 68 17.84 9.99 33.03
N PRO A 69 18.88 9.69 33.83
CA PRO A 69 20.28 9.76 33.38
C PRO A 69 20.71 8.55 32.53
N TYR A 70 19.86 7.54 32.35
CA TYR A 70 20.19 6.31 31.63
C TYR A 70 19.62 6.34 30.22
N SER A 71 20.49 6.14 29.24
CA SER A 71 20.12 5.97 27.84
C SER A 71 20.38 4.52 27.42
N VAL A 72 19.37 3.85 26.86
CA VAL A 72 19.50 2.50 26.32
C VAL A 72 19.16 2.53 24.83
N GLN A 73 20.12 2.13 24.01
CA GLN A 73 19.93 1.92 22.58
C GLN A 73 19.65 0.45 22.33
N ARG A 74 18.50 0.14 21.74
CA ARG A 74 18.14 -1.22 21.33
C ARG A 74 17.94 -1.27 19.82
N PRO A 75 18.45 -2.30 19.13
CA PRO A 75 18.01 -2.60 17.78
C PRO A 75 16.50 -2.87 17.81
N HIS A 76 15.73 -2.16 17.01
CA HIS A 76 14.32 -2.49 16.86
C HIS A 76 14.18 -3.86 16.18
N ALA A 77 13.17 -4.65 16.58
CA ALA A 77 12.92 -5.97 15.99
C ALA A 77 12.64 -5.91 14.47
N GLN A 78 12.26 -4.73 13.96
CA GLN A 78 12.20 -4.40 12.54
C GLN A 78 13.31 -3.41 12.18
N ALA A 79 14.57 -3.83 12.31
CA ALA A 79 15.69 -3.09 11.75
C ALA A 79 15.65 -3.13 10.20
N GLY A 80 15.96 -2.01 9.56
CA GLY A 80 16.01 -1.91 8.09
C GLY A 80 14.70 -1.42 7.45
N LEU A 81 14.29 -2.09 6.37
CA LEU A 81 13.16 -1.68 5.52
C LEU A 81 11.83 -2.24 6.07
N TYR A 82 10.98 -1.36 6.58
CA TYR A 82 9.67 -1.76 7.11
C TYR A 82 8.59 -0.71 6.83
N MET A 83 7.34 -1.19 6.83
CA MET A 83 6.15 -0.34 6.78
C MET A 83 5.54 -0.21 8.16
N THR A 84 5.19 1.02 8.52
CA THR A 84 4.32 1.29 9.66
C THR A 84 2.89 0.81 9.40
N ARG A 85 2.11 0.71 10.47
CA ARG A 85 0.69 0.36 10.39
C ARG A 85 -0.10 1.38 9.56
N ASP A 86 0.23 2.66 9.70
CA ASP A 86 -0.46 3.74 8.99
C ASP A 86 -0.13 3.74 7.51
N GLU A 87 1.14 3.54 7.13
CA GLU A 87 1.53 3.38 5.73
C GLU A 87 0.81 2.20 5.07
N ARG A 88 0.74 1.07 5.77
CA ARG A 88 0.00 -0.11 5.28
C ARG A 88 -1.49 0.18 5.14
N ARG A 89 -2.09 0.94 6.07
CA ARG A 89 -3.49 1.34 5.99
C ARG A 89 -3.73 2.29 4.83
N SER A 90 -2.92 3.33 4.68
CA SER A 90 -2.99 4.30 3.58
C SER A 90 -2.88 3.61 2.22
N LEU A 91 -1.93 2.68 2.09
CA LEU A 91 -1.72 1.94 0.85
C LEU A 91 -2.95 1.07 0.48
N LYS A 92 -3.57 0.41 1.48
CA LYS A 92 -4.83 -0.33 1.28
C LYS A 92 -6.02 0.57 0.97
N LEU A 93 -6.10 1.76 1.59
CA LEU A 93 -7.16 2.72 1.32
C LEU A 93 -7.08 3.27 -0.11
N MET A 94 -5.87 3.59 -0.58
CA MET A 94 -5.65 4.02 -1.97
C MET A 94 -6.03 2.92 -2.96
N ALA A 95 -5.63 1.68 -2.68
CA ALA A 95 -5.99 0.51 -3.49
C ALA A 95 -7.51 0.27 -3.53
N GLY A 96 -8.23 0.54 -2.44
CA GLY A 96 -9.68 0.37 -2.38
C GLY A 96 -10.50 1.51 -3.00
N ARG A 97 -9.87 2.62 -3.39
CA ARG A 97 -10.56 3.84 -3.85
C ARG A 97 -10.37 4.14 -5.35
N GLY A 98 -9.36 3.57 -5.99
CA GLY A 98 -9.23 3.51 -7.46
C GLY A 98 -9.95 2.26 -7.98
N GLY A 99 -11.04 2.44 -8.74
CA GLY A 99 -11.97 1.37 -9.09
C GLY A 99 -11.43 0.19 -9.91
N ALA A 100 -12.27 -0.84 -10.00
CA ALA A 100 -12.18 -2.06 -10.84
C ALA A 100 -11.48 -3.31 -10.25
N PHE A 101 -11.87 -3.70 -9.04
CA PHE A 101 -12.13 -5.13 -8.82
C PHE A 101 -13.65 -5.34 -8.92
N SER A 102 -14.10 -5.81 -10.07
CA SER A 102 -15.40 -6.47 -10.18
C SER A 102 -15.36 -7.69 -9.27
N ILE A 103 -15.74 -7.54 -8.01
CA ILE A 103 -16.27 -8.68 -7.29
C ILE A 103 -17.56 -8.98 -8.03
N ASN A 104 -17.51 -9.95 -8.93
CA ASN A 104 -18.72 -10.57 -9.44
C ASN A 104 -19.16 -11.55 -8.34
N PRO A 105 -20.18 -11.22 -7.52
CA PRO A 105 -20.69 -12.17 -6.52
C PRO A 105 -21.37 -13.39 -7.18
N THR A 106 -21.50 -13.41 -8.51
CA THR A 106 -22.08 -14.51 -9.26
C THR A 106 -21.11 -15.70 -9.27
N PRO A 107 -21.46 -16.83 -8.65
CA PRO A 107 -20.66 -18.06 -8.72
C PRO A 107 -20.53 -18.52 -10.18
N PRO A 108 -19.44 -19.22 -10.55
CA PRO A 108 -19.33 -19.83 -11.86
C PRO A 108 -20.48 -20.85 -12.03
N GLY A 109 -21.40 -20.58 -12.96
CA GLY A 109 -22.53 -21.47 -13.25
C GLY A 109 -23.92 -20.95 -12.88
N ALA A 110 -24.06 -19.74 -12.32
CA ALA A 110 -25.38 -19.13 -12.15
C ALA A 110 -25.89 -18.58 -13.50
N GLY A 111 -26.42 -19.48 -14.34
CA GLY A 111 -27.41 -19.10 -15.35
C GLY A 111 -28.67 -18.60 -14.65
N ALA A 112 -29.44 -17.73 -15.32
CA ALA A 112 -30.78 -17.38 -14.85
C ALA A 112 -31.55 -18.66 -14.50
N PRO A 113 -32.24 -18.73 -13.35
CA PRO A 113 -32.96 -19.94 -12.97
C PRO A 113 -33.93 -20.31 -14.11
N PRO A 114 -33.81 -21.52 -14.68
CA PRO A 114 -34.71 -21.94 -15.73
C PRO A 114 -36.11 -22.09 -15.12
N GLY A 115 -37.03 -21.21 -15.49
CA GLY A 115 -38.44 -21.35 -15.16
C GLY A 115 -39.14 -20.16 -14.54
N ARG A 116 -38.60 -18.93 -14.59
CA ARG A 116 -39.44 -17.76 -14.25
C ARG A 116 -40.42 -17.49 -15.40
N PRO A 117 -41.75 -17.66 -15.22
CA PRO A 117 -42.70 -17.28 -16.26
C PRO A 117 -42.74 -15.75 -16.36
N ALA A 118 -42.86 -15.24 -17.59
CA ALA A 118 -42.92 -13.79 -17.87
C ALA A 118 -44.09 -13.05 -17.19
N SER A 119 -45.05 -13.79 -16.60
CA SER A 119 -46.20 -13.23 -15.87
C SER A 119 -45.84 -12.61 -14.53
N TRP A 120 -44.63 -12.82 -14.00
CA TRP A 120 -44.20 -12.23 -12.73
C TRP A 120 -43.55 -10.85 -12.86
N ASP A 121 -43.31 -10.38 -14.07
CA ASP A 121 -42.87 -9.00 -14.34
C ASP A 121 -44.05 -8.04 -14.59
N LEU A 122 -45.27 -8.56 -14.58
CA LEU A 122 -46.48 -7.74 -14.66
C LEU A 122 -46.88 -7.28 -13.25
N PRO A 123 -47.22 -5.99 -13.07
CA PRO A 123 -47.81 -5.54 -11.83
C PRO A 123 -49.14 -6.26 -11.56
N TRP A 124 -49.42 -6.50 -10.28
CA TRP A 124 -50.59 -7.26 -9.76
C TRP A 124 -51.97 -6.72 -10.18
N TRP A 125 -52.05 -5.58 -10.88
CA TRP A 125 -53.28 -4.96 -11.36
C TRP A 125 -53.60 -5.26 -12.83
N TYR A 126 -52.84 -6.13 -13.51
CA TYR A 126 -53.01 -6.41 -14.95
C TYR A 126 -54.10 -7.45 -15.28
N ASP A 127 -54.75 -8.06 -14.28
CA ASP A 127 -55.86 -9.01 -14.44
C ASP A 127 -57.18 -8.48 -13.83
N GLN A 128 -57.72 -7.36 -14.36
CA GLN A 128 -59.13 -6.99 -14.21
C GLN A 128 -59.71 -6.42 -15.51
#